data_AF-A0A0C2WC13-F1
#
_entry.id   AF-A0A0C2WC13-F1
#
_cell.length_a   1.000
_cell.length_b   1.000
_cell.length_c   1.000
_cell.angle_alpha   90.00
_cell.angle_beta   90.00
_cell.angle_gamma   90.00
#
_symmetry.space_group_name_H-M   'P 1'
#
loop_
_entity.id
_entity.type
_entity.pdbx_description
1 polymer ?
#
loop_
_entity_poly.entity_id
_entity_poly.type
_entity_poly.pdbx_seq_one_letter_code
_entity_poly.pdbx_strand_id
1 'polypeptide(L)'
;MVPRRNVHVFSSSDGAEVAGFFQHGGVSISTFIGWINEVCSIYEEWALYPCKFDNNRVADGAALDSSSADELQPGRYVIRTSPPNTGQLLVQLTTDVPRTRAYSCHTPDNSNFVTRVRARDQRCCITGRLVAADDYTGFEVSHIFPLSETDIWNSLNYKRFIEDDQVLPGFEMNSVQQGFLCWSGEHRMFDDYSIGVNPDDNYRIYDFVVRDPSYSPHGKTFYRNLDEQPRYLPSPDLLRDHFRQCILRHVKGAGEVIDTGRRFDPDIDLRPGGFDLASGGWWSTSEGKKQLEAELRSRLWGAVAQDRMHDVGGLRH
;
A
#
# COMPACT_ATOMS: atom_id res chain seq x y z
N MET A 1 9.33 21.80 11.82
CA MET A 1 8.34 20.86 11.25
C MET A 1 9.12 19.91 10.33
N VAL A 2 8.94 18.60 10.47
CA VAL A 2 9.65 17.62 9.64
C VAL A 2 8.95 17.55 8.26
N PRO A 3 9.68 17.66 7.14
CA PRO A 3 9.06 17.72 5.83
C PRO A 3 8.44 16.37 5.45
N ARG A 4 7.21 16.37 4.89
CA ARG A 4 6.50 15.13 4.50
C ARG A 4 7.15 14.39 3.33
N ARG A 5 7.93 15.09 2.53
CA ARG A 5 8.67 14.59 1.37
C ARG A 5 10.05 15.24 1.35
N ASN A 6 11.02 14.55 0.79
CA ASN A 6 12.37 15.08 0.56
C ASN A 6 12.82 14.86 -0.89
N VAL A 7 12.02 14.17 -1.70
CA VAL A 7 12.13 14.10 -3.16
C VAL A 7 10.88 14.76 -3.74
N HIS A 8 11.08 15.69 -4.67
CA HIS A 8 10.01 16.39 -5.37
C HIS A 8 10.27 16.38 -6.87
N VAL A 9 9.22 16.20 -7.67
CA VAL A 9 9.27 16.16 -9.12
C VAL A 9 8.24 17.11 -9.68
N PHE A 10 8.70 18.01 -10.54
CA PHE A 10 7.90 19.08 -11.12
C PHE A 10 7.73 18.91 -12.63
N SER A 11 6.58 19.37 -13.12
CA SER A 11 6.34 19.54 -14.55
C SER A 11 7.07 20.78 -15.07
N SER A 12 7.75 20.65 -16.22
CA SER A 12 8.45 21.79 -16.85
C SER A 12 7.50 22.81 -17.49
N SER A 13 6.25 22.42 -17.81
CA SER A 13 5.27 23.29 -18.47
C SER A 13 4.67 24.34 -17.53
N ASP A 14 4.34 23.98 -16.29
CA ASP A 14 3.63 24.81 -15.33
C ASP A 14 4.31 24.92 -13.96
N GLY A 15 5.32 24.07 -13.67
CA GLY A 15 6.00 24.02 -12.39
C GLY A 15 5.22 23.31 -11.28
N ALA A 16 4.11 22.64 -11.62
CA ALA A 16 3.31 21.88 -10.67
C ALA A 16 4.05 20.62 -10.18
N GLU A 17 3.88 20.25 -8.91
CA GLU A 17 4.42 19.00 -8.37
C GLU A 17 3.58 17.81 -8.86
N VAL A 18 4.21 16.96 -9.67
CA VAL A 18 3.57 15.80 -10.32
C VAL A 18 3.94 14.49 -9.65
N ALA A 19 5.06 14.45 -8.94
CA ALA A 19 5.41 13.32 -8.09
C ALA A 19 6.34 13.74 -6.95
N GLY A 20 6.49 12.88 -5.94
CA GLY A 20 7.46 13.07 -4.87
C GLY A 20 7.20 12.10 -3.73
N PHE A 21 8.16 11.83 -2.87
CA PHE A 21 7.98 10.93 -1.72
C PHE A 21 8.99 11.26 -0.61
N PHE A 22 8.88 10.58 0.53
CA PHE A 22 9.93 10.60 1.54
C PHE A 22 10.87 9.43 1.34
N GLN A 23 12.11 9.73 1.00
CA GLN A 23 13.18 8.76 0.79
C GLN A 23 14.01 8.58 2.07
N HIS A 24 14.18 7.32 2.49
CA HIS A 24 15.05 6.89 3.59
C HIS A 24 16.44 6.41 3.13
N GLY A 25 16.76 6.57 1.85
CA GLY A 25 17.92 5.97 1.17
C GLY A 25 17.56 4.64 0.50
N GLY A 26 18.39 4.17 -0.43
CA GLY A 26 18.26 2.86 -1.06
C GLY A 26 17.15 2.69 -2.10
N VAL A 27 16.50 3.76 -2.58
CA VAL A 27 15.67 3.71 -3.80
C VAL A 27 16.55 4.09 -4.99
N SER A 28 16.67 3.21 -5.97
CA SER A 28 17.44 3.52 -7.18
C SER A 28 16.70 4.51 -8.08
N ILE A 29 17.44 5.18 -8.96
CA ILE A 29 16.87 6.02 -10.01
C ILE A 29 15.90 5.21 -10.88
N SER A 30 16.31 4.02 -11.33
CA SER A 30 15.45 3.15 -12.16
C SER A 30 14.16 2.73 -11.47
N THR A 31 14.20 2.40 -10.17
CA THR A 31 13.00 2.09 -9.38
C THR A 31 12.06 3.29 -9.32
N PHE A 32 12.59 4.49 -9.06
CA PHE A 32 11.76 5.69 -8.97
C PHE A 32 11.16 6.11 -10.32
N ILE A 33 11.88 5.93 -11.43
CA ILE A 33 11.33 6.12 -12.79
C ILE A 33 10.15 5.17 -13.02
N GLY A 34 10.25 3.91 -12.57
CA GLY A 34 9.14 2.97 -12.58
C GLY A 34 7.90 3.50 -11.86
N TRP A 35 8.07 4.10 -10.68
CA TRP A 35 6.96 4.70 -9.92
C TRP A 35 6.36 5.92 -10.62
N ILE A 36 7.18 6.75 -11.29
CA ILE A 36 6.67 7.87 -12.07
C ILE A 36 5.77 7.38 -13.22
N ASN A 37 6.17 6.31 -13.91
CA ASN A 37 5.39 5.72 -14.99
C ASN A 37 4.03 5.16 -14.52
N GLU A 38 3.89 4.80 -13.24
CA GLU A 38 2.61 4.37 -12.65
C GLU A 38 1.66 5.55 -12.37
N VAL A 39 2.21 6.75 -12.08
CA VAL A 39 1.41 7.91 -11.63
C VAL A 39 1.27 9.01 -12.67
N CYS A 40 2.11 9.02 -13.70
CA CYS A 40 2.12 9.99 -14.79
C CYS A 40 1.95 9.32 -16.15
N SER A 41 1.11 9.91 -16.99
CA SER A 41 1.01 9.64 -18.43
C SER A 41 1.84 10.68 -19.19
N ILE A 42 2.94 10.22 -19.81
CA ILE A 42 3.88 11.04 -20.58
C ILE A 42 4.05 10.40 -21.95
N TYR A 43 3.72 11.12 -23.02
CA TYR A 43 3.69 10.59 -24.39
C TYR A 43 4.99 10.76 -25.17
N GLU A 44 5.89 11.59 -24.66
CA GLU A 44 7.20 11.88 -25.28
C GLU A 44 8.32 11.21 -24.49
N GLU A 45 9.47 11.00 -25.13
CA GLU A 45 10.67 10.56 -24.42
C GLU A 45 11.08 11.61 -23.39
N TRP A 46 11.27 11.18 -22.15
CA TRP A 46 11.49 12.07 -21.01
C TRP A 46 12.62 11.59 -20.12
N ALA A 47 13.19 12.51 -19.36
CA ALA A 47 14.16 12.22 -18.32
C ALA A 47 13.96 13.15 -17.11
N LEU A 48 14.46 12.72 -15.95
CA LEU A 48 14.57 13.56 -14.76
C LEU A 48 15.83 14.39 -14.83
N TYR A 49 15.72 15.67 -14.49
CA TYR A 49 16.85 16.56 -14.30
C TYR A 49 16.77 17.14 -12.89
N PRO A 50 17.89 17.29 -12.16
CA PRO A 50 17.91 18.15 -10.98
C PRO A 50 17.39 19.54 -11.35
N CYS A 51 16.64 20.21 -10.47
CA CYS A 51 16.15 21.57 -10.74
C CYS A 51 16.52 22.56 -9.64
N LYS A 52 16.58 23.85 -10.01
CA LYS A 52 16.96 24.90 -9.06
C LYS A 52 15.89 25.12 -8.00
N PHE A 53 16.34 25.49 -6.80
CA PHE A 53 15.43 25.77 -5.69
C PHE A 53 14.52 26.99 -5.95
N ASP A 54 15.02 27.97 -6.69
CA ASP A 54 14.29 29.20 -7.05
C ASP A 54 13.37 29.05 -8.27
N ASN A 55 13.52 27.96 -9.04
CA ASN A 55 12.72 27.73 -10.24
C ASN A 55 12.55 26.23 -10.55
N ASN A 56 11.40 25.68 -10.17
CA ASN A 56 11.02 24.28 -10.36
C ASN A 56 10.96 23.81 -11.82
N ARG A 57 11.02 24.72 -12.79
CA ARG A 57 10.90 24.40 -14.22
C ARG A 57 12.25 24.30 -14.92
N VAL A 58 13.32 24.77 -14.28
CA VAL A 58 14.64 24.90 -14.90
C VAL A 58 15.56 23.80 -14.39
N ALA A 59 16.09 23.02 -15.32
CA ALA A 59 17.11 22.02 -15.03
C ALA A 59 18.43 22.67 -14.58
N ASP A 60 19.09 22.05 -13.62
CA ASP A 60 20.37 22.48 -13.01
C ASP A 60 21.32 21.28 -12.89
N GLY A 61 21.59 20.63 -14.02
CA GLY A 61 22.44 19.45 -14.08
C GLY A 61 22.16 18.59 -15.31
N ALA A 62 22.87 17.47 -15.39
CA ALA A 62 22.64 16.46 -16.41
C ALA A 62 21.34 15.67 -16.13
N ALA A 63 20.81 15.06 -17.18
CA ALA A 63 19.72 14.09 -17.05
C ALA A 63 20.19 12.90 -16.18
N LEU A 64 19.31 12.42 -15.30
CA LEU A 64 19.52 11.15 -14.62
C LEU A 64 19.36 10.00 -15.61
N ASP A 65 20.24 9.00 -15.52
CA ASP A 65 20.12 7.76 -16.29
C ASP A 65 18.95 6.93 -15.75
N SER A 66 17.91 6.76 -16.57
CA SER A 66 16.69 6.04 -16.21
C SER A 66 16.90 4.56 -15.92
N SER A 67 18.03 4.00 -16.34
CA SER A 67 18.42 2.61 -16.09
C SER A 67 19.36 2.44 -14.90
N SER A 68 19.82 3.54 -14.29
CA SER A 68 20.81 3.47 -13.23
C SER A 68 20.26 2.79 -11.96
N ALA A 69 21.11 1.95 -11.36
CA ALA A 69 20.90 1.37 -10.04
C ALA A 69 21.40 2.27 -8.91
N ASP A 70 21.98 3.43 -9.24
CA ASP A 70 22.44 4.40 -8.25
C ASP A 70 21.28 4.93 -7.43
N GLU A 71 21.57 5.22 -6.17
CA GLU A 71 20.60 5.76 -5.23
C GLU A 71 20.15 7.17 -5.66
N LEU A 72 18.83 7.35 -5.80
CA LEU A 72 18.23 8.64 -6.03
C LEU A 72 18.50 9.54 -4.82
N GLN A 73 19.06 10.72 -5.04
CA GLN A 73 19.33 11.63 -3.93
C GLN A 73 18.06 12.42 -3.55
N PRO A 74 17.82 12.71 -2.25
CA PRO A 74 16.83 13.70 -1.85
C PRO A 74 17.09 15.03 -2.56
N GLY A 75 16.04 15.66 -3.08
CA GLY A 75 16.18 16.85 -3.89
C GLY A 75 14.94 17.21 -4.69
N ARG A 76 15.12 18.19 -5.58
CA ARG A 76 14.09 18.68 -6.50
C ARG A 76 14.49 18.30 -7.92
N TYR A 77 13.54 17.74 -8.65
CA TYR A 77 13.72 17.28 -10.01
C TYR A 77 12.63 17.85 -10.91
N VAL A 78 12.92 17.98 -12.20
CA VAL A 78 11.98 18.40 -13.22
C VAL A 78 11.93 17.37 -14.34
N ILE A 79 10.72 17.03 -14.78
CA ILE A 79 10.49 16.20 -15.96
C ILE A 79 10.59 17.08 -17.21
N ARG A 80 11.48 16.69 -18.12
CA ARG A 80 11.66 17.35 -19.42
C ARG A 80 11.80 16.30 -20.52
N THR A 81 11.66 16.77 -21.75
CA THR A 81 12.00 15.96 -22.92
C THR A 81 13.46 15.52 -22.86
N SER A 82 13.71 14.29 -23.33
CA SER A 82 15.07 13.76 -23.44
C SER A 82 15.81 14.46 -24.59
N PRO A 83 17.14 14.68 -24.50
CA PRO A 83 17.90 15.28 -25.59
C PRO A 83 17.71 14.47 -26.88
N PRO A 84 17.58 15.13 -28.05
CA PRO A 84 17.95 16.53 -28.35
C PRO A 84 16.84 17.57 -28.07
N ASN A 85 15.67 17.16 -27.61
CA ASN A 85 14.56 18.08 -27.35
C ASN A 85 14.64 18.60 -25.92
N THR A 86 14.94 19.89 -25.73
CA THR A 86 14.98 20.55 -24.41
C THR A 86 13.72 21.40 -24.16
N GLY A 87 12.59 20.99 -24.74
CA GLY A 87 11.31 21.69 -24.64
C GLY A 87 10.64 21.55 -23.27
N GLN A 88 9.51 22.25 -23.11
CA GLN A 88 8.58 21.97 -22.02
C GLN A 88 7.76 20.73 -22.38
N LEU A 89 7.50 19.88 -21.39
CA LEU A 89 6.75 18.65 -21.56
C LEU A 89 5.41 18.72 -20.82
N LEU A 90 4.34 18.27 -21.47
CA LEU A 90 3.06 18.09 -20.80
C LEU A 90 3.07 16.78 -20.01
N VAL A 91 2.96 16.88 -18.69
CA VAL A 91 2.84 15.73 -17.79
C VAL A 91 1.40 15.66 -17.30
N GLN A 92 0.72 14.55 -17.55
CA GLN A 92 -0.62 14.31 -17.03
C GLN A 92 -0.56 13.30 -15.90
N LEU A 93 -1.26 13.54 -14.79
CA LEU A 93 -1.43 12.51 -13.76
C LEU A 93 -2.42 11.45 -14.26
N THR A 94 -2.19 10.19 -13.91
CA THR A 94 -3.17 9.12 -14.18
C THR A 94 -4.50 9.41 -13.48
N THR A 95 -5.58 8.70 -13.82
CA THR A 95 -6.88 8.86 -13.13
C THR A 95 -7.02 8.01 -11.87
N ASP A 96 -6.10 7.05 -11.68
CA ASP A 96 -6.18 6.10 -10.56
C ASP A 96 -5.99 6.79 -9.21
N VAL A 97 -6.77 6.37 -8.23
CA VAL A 97 -6.66 6.86 -6.84
C VAL A 97 -6.35 5.69 -5.93
N PRO A 98 -5.60 5.91 -4.82
CA PRO A 98 -5.40 4.85 -3.84
C PRO A 98 -6.76 4.39 -3.30
N ARG A 99 -6.92 3.08 -3.15
CA ARG A 99 -8.13 2.50 -2.56
C ARG A 99 -8.27 2.93 -1.11
N THR A 100 -9.51 3.02 -0.66
CA THR A 100 -9.80 3.32 0.74
C THR A 100 -9.82 2.01 1.51
N ARG A 101 -9.15 1.96 2.66
CA ARG A 101 -8.94 0.70 3.40
C ARG A 101 -9.21 0.85 4.88
N ALA A 102 -10.23 0.14 5.38
CA ALA A 102 -10.46 -0.05 6.81
C ALA A 102 -9.43 -1.02 7.42
N TYR A 103 -9.14 -0.88 8.72
CA TYR A 103 -8.22 -1.78 9.39
C TYR A 103 -8.74 -3.22 9.39
N SER A 104 -7.90 -4.17 8.98
CA SER A 104 -8.30 -5.57 8.78
C SER A 104 -8.34 -6.40 10.08
N CYS A 105 -8.93 -5.86 11.16
CA CYS A 105 -8.99 -6.52 12.48
C CYS A 105 -10.26 -7.34 12.75
N HIS A 106 -11.19 -7.41 11.79
CA HIS A 106 -12.52 -8.02 12.02
C HIS A 106 -12.61 -9.49 11.66
N THR A 107 -11.50 -10.13 11.26
CA THR A 107 -11.46 -11.57 11.04
C THR A 107 -11.34 -12.28 12.39
N PRO A 108 -12.23 -13.25 12.71
CA PRO A 108 -12.15 -13.97 13.98
C PRO A 108 -10.78 -14.62 14.17
N ASP A 109 -10.16 -14.40 15.33
CA ASP A 109 -8.83 -14.93 15.70
C ASP A 109 -8.72 -16.46 15.56
N ASN A 110 -9.86 -17.17 15.61
CA ASN A 110 -9.93 -18.63 15.51
C ASN A 110 -10.33 -19.15 14.13
N SER A 111 -10.28 -18.30 13.09
CA SER A 111 -10.55 -18.74 11.72
C SER A 111 -9.44 -19.68 11.20
N ASN A 112 -9.80 -20.58 10.29
CA ASN A 112 -8.84 -21.46 9.62
C ASN A 112 -7.71 -20.66 8.95
N PHE A 113 -8.05 -19.52 8.34
CA PHE A 113 -7.11 -18.58 7.75
C PHE A 113 -6.07 -18.07 8.76
N VAL A 114 -6.51 -17.53 9.91
CA VAL A 114 -5.58 -17.00 10.94
C VAL A 114 -4.67 -18.10 11.47
N THR A 115 -5.23 -19.27 11.77
CA THR A 115 -4.45 -20.43 12.24
C THR A 115 -3.39 -20.86 11.23
N ARG A 116 -3.72 -20.92 9.94
CA ARG A 116 -2.78 -21.31 8.88
C ARG A 116 -1.69 -20.27 8.67
N VAL A 117 -2.01 -18.98 8.68
CA VAL A 117 -1.00 -17.92 8.56
C VAL A 117 -0.06 -17.92 9.76
N ARG A 118 -0.60 -18.04 10.99
CA ARG A 118 0.20 -18.16 12.21
C ARG A 118 1.16 -19.36 12.13
N ALA A 119 0.64 -20.54 11.77
CA ALA A 119 1.44 -21.75 11.60
C ALA A 119 2.58 -21.58 10.58
N ARG A 120 2.30 -20.94 9.44
CA ARG A 120 3.27 -20.69 8.36
C ARG A 120 4.39 -19.74 8.78
N ASP A 121 4.04 -18.60 9.40
CA ASP A 121 4.96 -17.47 9.54
C ASP A 121 5.80 -17.53 10.82
N GLN A 122 5.18 -17.80 11.98
CA GLN A 122 5.84 -17.86 13.31
C GLN A 122 6.71 -16.62 13.67
N ARG A 123 6.57 -15.51 12.94
CA ARG A 123 7.27 -14.25 13.15
C ARG A 123 6.56 -13.11 12.42
N CYS A 124 6.87 -11.87 12.78
CA CYS A 124 6.43 -10.72 12.02
C CYS A 124 7.15 -10.72 10.66
N CYS A 125 6.40 -10.79 9.57
CA CYS A 125 6.96 -10.82 8.23
C CYS A 125 7.63 -9.51 7.82
N ILE A 126 7.32 -8.41 8.52
CA ILE A 126 7.89 -7.08 8.25
C ILE A 126 9.18 -6.84 9.06
N THR A 127 9.20 -7.21 10.34
CA THR A 127 10.33 -6.90 11.25
C THR A 127 11.22 -8.09 11.55
N GLY A 128 10.78 -9.31 11.27
CA GLY A 128 11.47 -10.56 11.61
C GLY A 128 11.31 -11.00 13.07
N ARG A 129 10.59 -10.23 13.90
CA ARG A 129 10.39 -10.55 15.33
C ARG A 129 9.69 -11.90 15.48
N LEU A 130 10.37 -12.86 16.11
CA LEU A 130 9.85 -14.21 16.36
C LEU A 130 8.66 -14.19 17.33
N VAL A 131 7.71 -15.10 17.09
CA VAL A 131 6.72 -15.50 18.09
C VAL A 131 7.42 -16.39 19.11
N ALA A 132 7.33 -16.05 20.39
CA ALA A 132 8.01 -16.78 21.45
C ALA A 132 7.00 -17.61 22.24
N ALA A 133 7.27 -18.91 22.42
CA ALA A 133 6.43 -19.82 23.21
C ALA A 133 4.94 -19.80 22.81
N ASP A 134 4.66 -19.73 21.50
CA ASP A 134 3.31 -19.62 20.93
C ASP A 134 2.50 -18.41 21.44
N ASP A 135 3.17 -17.38 21.98
CA ASP A 135 2.54 -16.14 22.42
C ASP A 135 2.42 -15.15 21.24
N TYR A 136 1.23 -15.12 20.64
CA TYR A 136 0.86 -14.19 19.57
C TYR A 136 0.42 -12.82 20.10
N THR A 137 0.60 -12.51 21.39
CA THR A 137 0.25 -11.20 21.93
C THR A 137 0.91 -10.07 21.14
N GLY A 138 0.09 -9.20 20.55
CA GLY A 138 0.53 -8.07 19.71
C GLY A 138 0.83 -8.42 18.25
N PHE A 139 0.77 -9.70 17.87
CA PHE A 139 0.80 -10.16 16.48
C PHE A 139 -0.60 -10.28 15.90
N GLU A 140 -0.74 -9.84 14.66
CA GLU A 140 -1.99 -9.83 13.92
C GLU A 140 -1.77 -10.41 12.53
N VAL A 141 -2.83 -11.03 11.99
CA VAL A 141 -2.83 -11.51 10.60
C VAL A 141 -3.40 -10.42 9.72
N SER A 142 -2.55 -9.83 8.89
CA SER A 142 -2.94 -8.82 7.93
C SER A 142 -3.41 -9.49 6.65
N HIS A 143 -4.56 -9.06 6.14
CA HIS A 143 -4.93 -9.32 4.75
C HIS A 143 -4.04 -8.45 3.84
N ILE A 144 -3.70 -8.91 2.64
CA ILE A 144 -2.94 -8.12 1.66
C ILE A 144 -3.91 -7.22 0.89
N PHE A 145 -4.95 -7.84 0.31
CA PHE A 145 -6.02 -7.14 -0.35
C PHE A 145 -7.11 -6.76 0.68
N PRO A 146 -7.62 -5.53 0.68
CA PRO A 146 -8.62 -5.10 1.66
C PRO A 146 -9.94 -5.88 1.52
N LEU A 147 -10.45 -6.38 2.64
CA LEU A 147 -11.75 -7.06 2.72
C LEU A 147 -12.92 -6.15 2.32
N SER A 148 -12.78 -4.84 2.52
CA SER A 148 -13.79 -3.84 2.14
C SER A 148 -13.96 -3.67 0.63
N GLU A 149 -13.11 -4.28 -0.21
CA GLU A 149 -13.09 -4.09 -1.66
C GLU A 149 -13.45 -5.37 -2.43
N THR A 150 -14.35 -6.21 -1.88
CA THR A 150 -14.79 -7.47 -2.51
C THR A 150 -15.35 -7.28 -3.92
N ASP A 151 -16.00 -6.14 -4.21
CA ASP A 151 -16.51 -5.83 -5.55
C ASP A 151 -15.37 -5.66 -6.56
N ILE A 152 -14.29 -4.98 -6.16
CA ILE A 152 -13.08 -4.84 -6.97
C ILE A 152 -12.37 -6.19 -7.13
N TRP A 153 -12.27 -6.96 -6.03
CA TRP A 153 -11.71 -8.32 -6.04
C TRP A 153 -12.39 -9.20 -7.11
N ASN A 154 -13.73 -9.17 -7.14
CA ASN A 154 -14.52 -9.97 -8.07
C ASN A 154 -14.46 -9.44 -9.50
N SER A 155 -14.67 -8.14 -9.70
CA SER A 155 -14.72 -7.52 -11.04
C SER A 155 -13.39 -7.61 -11.79
N LEU A 156 -12.26 -7.48 -11.10
CA LEU A 156 -10.93 -7.61 -11.67
C LEU A 156 -10.38 -9.05 -11.61
N ASN A 157 -11.20 -9.99 -11.12
CA ASN A 157 -10.88 -11.42 -11.02
C ASN A 157 -9.58 -11.69 -10.25
N TYR A 158 -9.35 -11.02 -9.12
CA TYR A 158 -8.15 -11.19 -8.28
C TYR A 158 -7.99 -12.61 -7.74
N LYS A 159 -9.10 -13.37 -7.61
CA LYS A 159 -9.05 -14.79 -7.26
C LYS A 159 -8.16 -15.63 -8.17
N ARG A 160 -7.86 -15.18 -9.40
CA ARG A 160 -6.93 -15.87 -10.31
C ARG A 160 -5.49 -15.97 -9.78
N PHE A 161 -5.13 -15.12 -8.81
CA PHE A 161 -3.81 -15.11 -8.18
C PHE A 161 -3.71 -16.04 -6.97
N ILE A 162 -4.79 -16.78 -6.67
CA ILE A 162 -4.87 -17.73 -5.57
C ILE A 162 -4.76 -19.15 -6.13
N GLU A 163 -3.75 -19.86 -5.66
CA GLU A 163 -3.41 -21.25 -5.94
C GLU A 163 -3.58 -22.16 -4.71
N ASP A 164 -3.88 -21.59 -3.54
CA ASP A 164 -4.15 -22.30 -2.30
C ASP A 164 -5.27 -23.32 -2.48
N ASP A 165 -4.89 -24.59 -2.45
CA ASP A 165 -5.80 -25.72 -2.65
C ASP A 165 -6.56 -26.13 -1.38
N GLN A 166 -6.29 -25.48 -0.25
CA GLN A 166 -6.97 -25.73 1.02
C GLN A 166 -8.07 -24.70 1.30
N VAL A 167 -8.24 -23.69 0.45
CA VAL A 167 -9.35 -22.73 0.54
C VAL A 167 -10.57 -23.26 -0.23
N LEU A 168 -11.76 -23.08 0.35
CA LEU A 168 -13.00 -23.43 -0.36
C LEU A 168 -13.26 -22.44 -1.50
N PRO A 169 -13.76 -22.90 -2.66
CA PRO A 169 -14.20 -22.00 -3.73
C PRO A 169 -15.20 -20.97 -3.22
N GLY A 170 -14.98 -19.69 -3.55
CA GLY A 170 -15.77 -18.56 -3.05
C GLY A 170 -15.29 -17.96 -1.72
N PHE A 171 -14.24 -18.52 -1.12
CA PHE A 171 -13.59 -18.00 0.10
C PHE A 171 -12.13 -17.62 -0.13
N GLU A 172 -11.73 -17.35 -1.37
CA GLU A 172 -10.34 -17.09 -1.76
C GLU A 172 -9.74 -15.86 -1.06
N MET A 173 -10.57 -14.93 -0.57
CA MET A 173 -10.11 -13.80 0.27
C MET A 173 -9.57 -14.26 1.64
N ASN A 174 -9.96 -15.45 2.11
CA ASN A 174 -9.42 -16.10 3.31
C ASN A 174 -8.34 -17.14 2.97
N SER A 175 -7.74 -17.08 1.77
CA SER A 175 -6.59 -17.91 1.41
C SER A 175 -5.37 -17.54 2.23
N VAL A 176 -4.53 -18.51 2.59
CA VAL A 176 -3.25 -18.23 3.27
C VAL A 176 -2.33 -17.31 2.44
N GLN A 177 -2.44 -17.33 1.10
CA GLN A 177 -1.67 -16.45 0.21
C GLN A 177 -2.14 -14.99 0.26
N GLN A 178 -3.34 -14.76 0.78
CA GLN A 178 -3.91 -13.43 0.97
C GLN A 178 -3.38 -12.79 2.25
N GLY A 179 -2.80 -13.55 3.18
CA GLY A 179 -2.41 -13.04 4.50
C GLY A 179 -0.93 -13.20 4.86
N PHE A 180 -0.50 -12.41 5.84
CA PHE A 180 0.77 -12.59 6.54
C PHE A 180 0.70 -12.13 7.99
N LEU A 181 1.54 -12.71 8.85
CA LEU A 181 1.66 -12.35 10.25
C LEU A 181 2.54 -11.11 10.41
N CYS A 182 2.09 -10.13 11.19
CA CYS A 182 2.89 -8.95 11.51
C CYS A 182 2.56 -8.40 12.91
N TRP A 183 3.37 -7.48 13.42
CA TRP A 183 3.01 -6.78 14.66
C TRP A 183 1.89 -5.79 14.38
N SER A 184 1.03 -5.53 15.36
CA SER A 184 -0.07 -4.55 15.25
C SER A 184 0.37 -3.16 14.78
N GLY A 185 1.60 -2.75 15.08
CA GLY A 185 2.18 -1.50 14.58
C GLY A 185 2.39 -1.53 13.07
N GLU A 186 3.05 -2.56 12.55
CA GLU A 186 3.30 -2.72 11.12
C GLU A 186 2.04 -3.04 10.33
N HIS A 187 1.07 -3.74 10.93
CA HIS A 187 -0.25 -3.97 10.32
C HIS A 187 -0.92 -2.63 9.98
N ARG A 188 -0.98 -1.69 10.93
CA ARG A 188 -1.53 -0.35 10.68
C ARG A 188 -0.77 0.40 9.60
N MET A 189 0.56 0.30 9.63
CA MET A 189 1.39 0.95 8.61
C MET A 189 1.12 0.41 7.21
N PHE A 190 0.90 -0.90 7.10
CA PHE A 190 0.59 -1.60 5.85
C PHE A 190 -0.83 -1.25 5.37
N ASP A 191 -1.81 -1.21 6.26
CA ASP A 191 -3.20 -0.85 5.93
C ASP A 191 -3.34 0.61 5.49
N ASP A 192 -2.57 1.52 6.10
CA ASP A 192 -2.53 2.94 5.70
C ASP A 192 -1.72 3.19 4.42
N TYR A 193 -1.12 2.16 3.81
CA TYR A 193 -0.18 2.24 2.69
C TYR A 193 1.08 3.06 2.97
N SER A 194 1.42 3.27 4.24
CA SER A 194 2.64 3.98 4.64
C SER A 194 3.90 3.13 4.44
N ILE A 195 3.76 1.80 4.48
CA ILE A 195 4.79 0.85 4.07
C ILE A 195 4.24 -0.09 3.01
N GLY A 196 5.08 -0.51 2.06
CA GLY A 196 4.74 -1.48 1.03
C GLY A 196 5.86 -2.48 0.80
N VAL A 197 5.52 -3.66 0.29
CA VAL A 197 6.48 -4.72 -0.07
C VAL A 197 6.56 -4.80 -1.58
N ASN A 198 7.76 -4.62 -2.15
CA ASN A 198 7.96 -4.76 -3.59
C ASN A 198 8.45 -6.18 -3.93
N PRO A 199 7.59 -7.08 -4.44
CA PRO A 199 8.00 -8.45 -4.79
C PRO A 199 9.02 -8.49 -5.94
N ASP A 200 9.08 -7.45 -6.78
CA ASP A 200 9.98 -7.36 -7.93
C ASP A 200 11.38 -6.86 -7.56
N ASP A 201 11.54 -6.32 -6.36
CA ASP A 201 12.83 -5.91 -5.78
C ASP A 201 13.18 -6.81 -4.59
N ASN A 202 13.21 -8.12 -4.86
CA ASN A 202 13.53 -9.15 -3.87
C ASN A 202 12.73 -9.01 -2.55
N TYR A 203 11.45 -8.64 -2.66
CA TYR A 203 10.55 -8.44 -1.51
C TYR A 203 11.03 -7.35 -0.54
N ARG A 204 11.75 -6.34 -1.03
CA ARG A 204 12.20 -5.20 -0.23
C ARG A 204 11.00 -4.39 0.27
N ILE A 205 11.08 -3.98 1.53
CA ILE A 205 10.09 -3.13 2.19
C ILE A 205 10.48 -1.66 2.00
N TYR A 206 9.49 -0.85 1.61
CA TYR A 206 9.63 0.60 1.45
C TYR A 206 8.71 1.31 2.43
N ASP A 207 9.28 2.19 3.24
CA ASP A 207 8.55 3.20 4.03
C ASP A 207 8.48 4.51 3.24
N PHE A 208 7.27 5.03 3.04
CA PHE A 208 6.99 6.21 2.23
C PHE A 208 6.74 7.47 3.06
N VAL A 209 6.71 7.36 4.38
CA VAL A 209 6.48 8.46 5.31
C VAL A 209 7.69 8.70 6.19
N VAL A 210 7.76 9.89 6.78
CA VAL A 210 8.86 10.18 7.70
C VAL A 210 8.70 9.37 8.97
N ARG A 211 9.77 8.72 9.40
CA ARG A 211 9.80 7.91 10.63
C ARG A 211 11.16 8.01 11.29
N ASP A 212 11.18 7.74 12.58
CA ASP A 212 12.42 7.42 13.28
C ASP A 212 13.09 6.21 12.60
N PRO A 213 14.35 6.33 12.15
CA PRO A 213 15.09 5.26 11.50
C PRO A 213 15.16 3.97 12.34
N SER A 214 15.10 4.07 13.67
CA SER A 214 15.15 2.92 14.59
C SER A 214 13.90 2.04 14.50
N TYR A 215 12.79 2.60 14.02
CA TYR A 215 11.49 1.94 13.92
C TYR A 215 11.04 1.71 12.47
N SER A 216 11.75 2.25 11.47
CA SER A 216 11.40 2.04 10.07
C SER A 216 11.78 0.64 9.59
N PRO A 217 10.86 -0.09 8.93
CA PRO A 217 11.21 -1.32 8.25
C PRO A 217 11.82 -1.08 6.86
N HIS A 218 12.05 0.18 6.46
CA HIS A 218 12.61 0.51 5.15
C HIS A 218 13.91 -0.26 4.88
N GLY A 219 14.02 -0.82 3.67
CA GLY A 219 15.21 -1.56 3.23
C GLY A 219 15.32 -2.99 3.77
N LYS A 220 14.47 -3.39 4.73
CA LYS A 220 14.39 -4.79 5.15
C LYS A 220 13.75 -5.64 4.05
N THR A 221 14.03 -6.93 4.08
CA THR A 221 13.38 -7.91 3.23
C THR A 221 12.19 -8.51 3.95
N PHE A 222 11.02 -8.50 3.30
CA PHE A 222 9.83 -9.16 3.80
C PHE A 222 10.07 -10.66 3.93
N TYR A 223 9.85 -11.20 5.12
CA TYR A 223 10.09 -12.60 5.41
C TYR A 223 9.02 -13.47 4.75
N ARG A 224 9.50 -14.59 4.19
CA ARG A 224 8.69 -15.67 3.63
C ARG A 224 9.29 -16.98 4.13
N ASN A 225 8.46 -17.89 4.60
CA ASN A 225 8.92 -19.21 5.00
C ASN A 225 9.20 -20.07 3.77
N LEU A 226 10.43 -20.02 3.24
CA LEU A 226 10.78 -20.71 2.00
C LEU A 226 10.81 -22.25 2.11
N ASP A 227 10.65 -22.81 3.31
CA ASP A 227 10.45 -24.24 3.50
C ASP A 227 9.02 -24.68 3.12
N GLU A 228 8.09 -23.73 2.97
CA GLU A 228 6.72 -23.97 2.54
C GLU A 228 6.57 -24.02 1.03
N GLN A 229 5.51 -24.68 0.56
CA GLN A 229 5.20 -24.70 -0.88
C GLN A 229 4.83 -23.30 -1.38
N PRO A 230 5.22 -22.90 -2.61
CA PRO A 230 4.92 -21.58 -3.16
C PRO A 230 3.44 -21.18 -3.11
N ARG A 231 2.53 -22.14 -3.30
CA ARG A 231 1.07 -21.96 -3.22
C ARG A 231 0.53 -21.60 -1.84
N TYR A 232 1.37 -21.66 -0.80
CA TYR A 232 1.01 -21.25 0.56
C TYR A 232 1.73 -19.97 1.00
N LEU A 233 2.62 -19.42 0.18
CA LEU A 233 3.29 -18.15 0.46
C LEU A 233 2.41 -16.95 0.12
N PRO A 234 2.63 -15.78 0.75
CA PRO A 234 1.98 -14.53 0.37
C PRO A 234 2.08 -14.29 -1.15
N SER A 235 0.94 -14.01 -1.79
CA SER A 235 0.86 -13.87 -3.24
C SER A 235 1.66 -12.65 -3.72
N PRO A 236 2.65 -12.82 -4.63
CA PRO A 236 3.41 -11.70 -5.16
C PRO A 236 2.51 -10.72 -5.93
N ASP A 237 1.48 -11.20 -6.62
CA ASP A 237 0.58 -10.31 -7.37
C ASP A 237 -0.27 -9.43 -6.45
N LEU A 238 -0.72 -9.97 -5.31
CA LEU A 238 -1.41 -9.16 -4.31
C LEU A 238 -0.48 -8.15 -3.64
N LEU A 239 0.76 -8.54 -3.34
CA LEU A 239 1.76 -7.61 -2.80
C LEU A 239 2.09 -6.50 -3.81
N ARG A 240 2.18 -6.82 -5.10
CA ARG A 240 2.41 -5.84 -6.16
C ARG A 240 1.26 -4.84 -6.27
N ASP A 241 0.01 -5.30 -6.20
CA ASP A 241 -1.16 -4.42 -6.17
C ASP A 241 -1.17 -3.52 -4.92
N HIS A 242 -0.85 -4.07 -3.73
CA HIS A 242 -0.71 -3.27 -2.51
C HIS A 242 0.40 -2.22 -2.63
N PHE A 243 1.56 -2.60 -3.16
CA PHE A 243 2.68 -1.69 -3.40
C PHE A 243 2.30 -0.54 -4.36
N ARG A 244 1.52 -0.86 -5.41
CA ARG A 244 0.95 0.14 -6.31
C ARG A 244 0.05 1.14 -5.56
N GLN A 245 -0.75 0.71 -4.59
CA GLN A 245 -1.53 1.64 -3.77
C GLN A 245 -0.66 2.59 -2.95
N CYS A 246 0.48 2.10 -2.42
CA CYS A 246 1.46 2.92 -1.73
C CYS A 246 2.04 4.01 -2.65
N ILE A 247 2.38 3.64 -3.89
CA ILE A 247 2.84 4.58 -4.93
C ILE A 247 1.75 5.62 -5.23
N LEU A 248 0.51 5.19 -5.48
CA LEU A 248 -0.60 6.12 -5.76
C LEU A 248 -0.84 7.11 -4.61
N ARG A 249 -0.72 6.66 -3.36
CA ARG A 249 -0.94 7.50 -2.17
C ARG A 249 0.19 8.48 -1.92
N HIS A 250 1.44 8.00 -2.01
CA HIS A 250 2.59 8.75 -1.52
C HIS A 250 3.44 9.36 -2.61
N VAL A 251 3.45 8.82 -3.84
CA VAL A 251 4.25 9.32 -4.97
C VAL A 251 3.48 10.33 -5.80
N LYS A 252 2.21 10.09 -6.10
CA LYS A 252 1.42 10.86 -7.07
C LYS A 252 1.15 12.32 -6.66
N GLY A 253 1.28 13.23 -7.62
CA GLY A 253 1.00 14.67 -7.46
C GLY A 253 1.79 15.28 -6.32
N ALA A 254 1.23 16.28 -5.64
CA ALA A 254 1.77 16.84 -4.39
C ALA A 254 1.57 15.92 -3.16
N GLY A 255 1.06 14.70 -3.37
CA GLY A 255 0.54 13.82 -2.32
C GLY A 255 -0.82 14.33 -1.86
N GLU A 256 -1.63 13.49 -1.20
CA GLU A 256 -2.92 13.95 -0.66
C GLU A 256 -2.72 15.00 0.45
N VAL A 257 -2.61 16.26 0.03
CA VAL A 257 -2.78 17.46 0.85
C VAL A 257 -4.27 17.81 0.76
N ILE A 258 -5.09 17.12 1.55
CA ILE A 258 -6.38 17.70 1.97
C ILE A 258 -6.11 18.36 3.32
N ASP A 259 -6.18 19.69 3.31
CA ASP A 259 -5.75 20.63 4.35
C ASP A 259 -6.93 21.17 5.21
N THR A 260 -8.12 20.54 5.21
CA THR A 260 -9.26 21.14 5.94
C THR A 260 -10.22 20.16 6.63
N GLY A 261 -9.92 18.86 6.72
CA GLY A 261 -10.84 17.89 7.33
C GLY A 261 -10.16 16.74 8.06
N ARG A 262 -10.92 16.10 8.97
CA ARG A 262 -10.63 14.74 9.45
C ARG A 262 -10.38 13.86 8.21
N ARG A 263 -9.34 13.02 8.24
CA ARG A 263 -9.05 12.08 7.14
C ARG A 263 -9.77 10.76 7.39
N PHE A 264 -9.87 9.93 6.35
CA PHE A 264 -10.20 8.53 6.55
C PHE A 264 -9.25 7.96 7.60
N ASP A 265 -9.82 7.37 8.63
CA ASP A 265 -9.13 6.86 9.81
C ASP A 265 -9.31 5.34 9.80
N PRO A 266 -8.30 4.57 9.38
CA PRO A 266 -8.42 3.12 9.29
C PRO A 266 -8.64 2.48 10.66
N ASP A 267 -8.19 3.13 11.74
CA ASP A 267 -8.33 2.67 13.12
C ASP A 267 -9.65 3.09 13.77
N ILE A 268 -10.61 3.63 13.00
CA ILE A 268 -11.84 4.14 13.59
C ILE A 268 -12.65 3.00 14.25
N ASP A 269 -12.87 3.13 15.55
CA ASP A 269 -13.78 2.24 16.25
C ASP A 269 -15.20 2.82 16.24
N LEU A 270 -16.10 2.19 15.48
CA LEU A 270 -17.54 2.46 15.49
C LEU A 270 -18.20 1.94 16.79
N ARG A 271 -17.75 2.43 17.95
CA ARG A 271 -18.39 2.17 19.25
C ARG A 271 -19.86 2.61 19.24
N PRO A 272 -20.70 2.19 20.20
CA PRO A 272 -22.04 2.74 20.35
C PRO A 272 -22.00 4.28 20.43
N GLY A 273 -22.69 4.95 19.50
CA GLY A 273 -22.66 6.42 19.35
C GLY A 273 -21.42 6.98 18.62
N GLY A 274 -20.53 6.14 18.12
CA GLY A 274 -19.31 6.51 17.37
C GLY A 274 -19.56 7.00 15.95
N PHE A 275 -20.78 6.82 15.44
CA PHE A 275 -21.24 7.51 14.24
C PHE A 275 -22.61 8.14 14.43
N ASP A 276 -22.78 9.31 13.82
CA ASP A 276 -24.02 10.08 13.84
C ASP A 276 -24.28 10.66 12.45
N LEU A 277 -25.36 10.17 11.84
CA LEU A 277 -25.82 10.60 10.51
C LEU A 277 -26.77 11.80 10.57
N ALA A 278 -27.26 12.16 11.77
CA ALA A 278 -28.27 13.20 11.97
C ALA A 278 -27.68 14.59 12.17
N SER A 279 -26.45 14.71 12.70
CA SER A 279 -25.85 16.01 13.05
C SER A 279 -25.25 16.81 11.89
N GLY A 280 -25.29 16.32 10.65
CA GLY A 280 -24.62 17.00 9.53
C GLY A 280 -23.09 17.02 9.64
N GLY A 281 -22.51 16.20 10.53
CA GLY A 281 -21.08 16.17 10.84
C GLY A 281 -20.23 15.36 9.85
N TRP A 282 -19.11 14.80 10.33
CA TRP A 282 -18.16 14.02 9.52
C TRP A 282 -18.83 13.00 8.60
N TRP A 283 -19.79 12.23 9.14
CA TRP A 283 -20.47 11.16 8.43
C TRP A 283 -21.39 11.64 7.29
N SER A 284 -21.69 12.94 7.23
CA SER A 284 -22.42 13.55 6.13
C SER A 284 -21.51 13.95 4.96
N THR A 285 -20.19 14.02 5.17
CA THR A 285 -19.18 14.30 4.12
C THR A 285 -19.00 13.12 3.16
N SER A 286 -18.38 13.36 2.00
CA SER A 286 -18.06 12.31 1.03
C SER A 286 -17.10 11.28 1.64
N GLU A 287 -16.07 11.76 2.31
CA GLU A 287 -15.04 10.96 2.97
C GLU A 287 -15.61 10.16 4.15
N GLY A 288 -16.48 10.76 4.96
CA GLY A 288 -17.16 10.06 6.05
C GLY A 288 -18.09 8.95 5.56
N LYS A 289 -18.78 9.14 4.42
CA LYS A 289 -19.58 8.08 3.79
C LYS A 289 -18.72 6.93 3.29
N LYS A 290 -17.60 7.22 2.62
CA LYS A 290 -16.62 6.19 2.21
C LYS A 290 -16.08 5.42 3.41
N GLN A 291 -15.84 6.11 4.53
CA GLN A 291 -15.41 5.47 5.77
C GLN A 291 -16.46 4.53 6.34
N LEU A 292 -17.71 4.97 6.40
CA LEU A 292 -18.80 4.14 6.90
C LEU A 292 -18.98 2.90 6.03
N GLU A 293 -18.91 3.06 4.71
CA GLU A 293 -19.03 1.96 3.75
C GLU A 293 -17.89 0.94 3.90
N ALA A 294 -16.64 1.40 4.02
CA ALA A 294 -15.49 0.53 4.22
C ALA A 294 -15.58 -0.27 5.53
N GLU A 295 -15.94 0.39 6.63
CA GLU A 295 -16.13 -0.23 7.94
C GLU A 295 -17.26 -1.26 7.94
N LEU A 296 -18.42 -0.92 7.36
CA LEU A 296 -19.55 -1.82 7.26
C LEU A 296 -19.22 -3.05 6.42
N ARG A 297 -18.57 -2.88 5.25
CA ARG A 297 -18.15 -4.02 4.41
C ARG A 297 -17.18 -4.94 5.13
N SER A 298 -16.17 -4.38 5.80
CA SER A 298 -15.18 -5.15 6.55
C SER A 298 -15.84 -5.98 7.66
N ARG A 299 -16.76 -5.37 8.43
CA ARG A 299 -17.48 -6.05 9.53
C ARG A 299 -18.50 -7.07 9.03
N LEU A 300 -19.23 -6.77 7.95
CA LEU A 300 -20.19 -7.69 7.33
C LEU A 300 -19.48 -8.91 6.73
N TRP A 301 -18.29 -8.74 6.15
CA TRP A 301 -17.48 -9.87 5.69
C TRP A 301 -17.19 -10.84 6.84
N GLY A 302 -16.78 -10.34 8.00
CA GLY A 302 -16.57 -11.17 9.20
C GLY A 302 -17.80 -11.99 9.59
N ALA A 303 -18.98 -11.39 9.55
CA ALA A 303 -20.24 -12.07 9.87
C ALA A 303 -20.66 -13.10 8.80
N VAL A 304 -20.58 -12.75 7.51
CA VAL A 304 -20.95 -13.65 6.40
C VAL A 304 -19.98 -14.84 6.29
N ALA A 305 -18.70 -14.61 6.54
CA ALA A 305 -17.70 -15.68 6.58
C ALA A 305 -18.01 -16.69 7.70
N GLN A 306 -18.41 -16.22 8.89
CA GLN A 306 -18.83 -17.11 9.97
C GLN A 306 -20.07 -17.92 9.60
N ASP A 307 -21.12 -17.28 9.08
CA ASP A 307 -22.39 -17.93 8.76
C ASP A 307 -22.24 -19.01 7.68
N ARG A 308 -21.52 -18.71 6.59
CA ARG A 308 -21.27 -19.70 5.54
C ARG A 308 -20.36 -20.85 5.97
N MET A 309 -19.44 -20.62 6.92
CA MET A 309 -18.64 -21.71 7.50
C MET A 309 -19.50 -22.63 8.39
N HIS A 310 -20.50 -22.10 9.09
CA HIS A 310 -21.48 -22.90 9.82
C HIS A 310 -22.33 -23.78 8.89
N ASP A 311 -22.80 -23.26 7.76
CA ASP A 311 -23.57 -24.02 6.77
C ASP A 311 -22.78 -25.16 6.13
N VAL A 312 -21.50 -24.95 5.82
CA VAL A 312 -20.62 -25.99 5.26
C VAL A 312 -20.24 -27.03 6.32
N GLY A 313 -20.14 -26.63 7.59
CA GLY A 313 -19.93 -27.54 8.72
C GLY A 313 -21.17 -28.41 9.04
N GLY A 314 -22.37 -27.88 8.83
CA GLY A 314 -23.64 -28.60 9.02
C GLY A 314 -23.93 -29.68 7.97
N LEU A 315 -23.27 -29.64 6.81
CA LEU A 315 -23.36 -30.65 5.74
C LEU A 315 -22.42 -31.85 5.95
N ARG A 316 -21.66 -31.87 7.03
CA ARG A 316 -20.83 -33.02 7.46
C ARG A 316 -21.35 -33.62 8.77
N HIS A 317 -22.59 -34.09 8.75
CA HIS A 317 -23.10 -35.08 9.70
C HIS A 317 -23.98 -36.09 8.97
#